data_AF-A0A453SW07-F1
#
_entry.id   AF-A0A453SW07-F1
#
_cell.length_a   1.000
_cell.length_b   1.000
_cell.length_c   1.000
_cell.angle_alpha   90.00
_cell.angle_beta   90.00
_cell.angle_gamma   90.00
#
_symmetry.space_group_name_H-M   'P 1'
#
loop_
_entity.id
_entity.type
_entity.pdbx_description
1 polymer ?
#
loop_
_entity_poly.entity_id
_entity_poly.type
_entity_poly.pdbx_seq_one_letter_code
_entity_poly.pdbx_strand_id
1 'polypeptide(L)'
;MRLANSRVTINGKLRYAVNSVSFVPADTPLKVADFYNIQGVFTPGSMPDALSGGPAYLQTAVMASNMRDYVEVVFENAEGSVQSWHIDGYAFWVVGMDGGQWTPASRQNYN
;
A
#
# COMPACT_ATOMS: atom_id res chain seq x y z
N MET A 1 6.89 -3.64 -6.41
CA MET A 1 6.04 -4.03 -5.26
C MET A 1 4.63 -4.37 -5.75
N ARG A 2 3.89 -5.19 -4.99
CA ARG A 2 2.51 -5.60 -5.30
C ARG A 2 1.59 -5.22 -4.13
N LEU A 3 0.58 -4.42 -4.41
CA LEU A 3 -0.36 -3.88 -3.42
C LEU A 3 -1.77 -4.39 -3.73
N ALA A 4 -2.27 -5.35 -2.94
CA ALA A 4 -3.63 -5.82 -3.07
C ALA A 4 -4.57 -5.10 -2.11
N ASN A 5 -5.65 -4.55 -2.63
CA ASN A 5 -6.74 -4.05 -1.79
C ASN A 5 -7.64 -5.18 -1.30
N SER A 6 -8.26 -4.95 -0.15
CA SER A 6 -9.27 -5.84 0.40
C SER A 6 -10.30 -5.09 1.23
N ARG A 7 -11.54 -5.53 1.11
CA ARG A 7 -12.67 -5.15 1.96
C ARG A 7 -12.77 -6.14 3.11
N VAL A 8 -12.64 -5.67 4.34
CA VAL A 8 -12.54 -6.52 5.54
C VAL A 8 -13.38 -5.96 6.69
N THR A 9 -13.77 -6.81 7.63
CA THR A 9 -14.41 -6.38 8.89
C THR A 9 -13.46 -6.63 10.05
N ILE A 10 -13.08 -5.57 10.76
CA ILE A 10 -12.20 -5.64 11.93
C ILE A 10 -12.95 -5.03 13.12
N ASN A 11 -13.07 -5.77 14.22
CA ASN A 11 -13.80 -5.35 15.43
C ASN A 11 -15.22 -4.85 15.14
N GLY A 12 -15.94 -5.56 14.25
CA GLY A 12 -17.33 -5.24 13.88
C GLY A 12 -17.49 -4.02 12.94
N LYS A 13 -16.40 -3.37 12.53
CA LYS A 13 -16.42 -2.22 11.61
C LYS A 13 -15.92 -2.63 10.23
N LEU A 14 -16.67 -2.25 9.19
CA LEU A 14 -16.21 -2.36 7.81
C LEU A 14 -15.00 -1.44 7.59
N ARG A 15 -13.94 -1.99 6.99
CA ARG A 15 -12.69 -1.31 6.68
C ARG A 15 -12.14 -1.77 5.33
N TYR A 16 -11.21 -0.99 4.82
CA TYR A 16 -10.38 -1.36 3.68
C TYR A 16 -8.93 -1.51 4.12
N ALA A 17 -8.23 -2.42 3.50
CA ALA A 17 -6.84 -2.74 3.78
C ALA A 17 -6.04 -2.90 2.49
N VAL A 18 -4.75 -2.62 2.57
CA VAL A 18 -3.77 -2.89 1.52
C VAL A 18 -2.75 -3.85 2.08
N ASN A 19 -2.55 -5.01 1.44
CA ASN A 19 -1.70 -6.10 1.95
C ASN A 19 -1.95 -6.36 3.45
N SER A 20 -3.20 -6.66 3.79
CA SER A 20 -3.70 -6.92 5.15
C SER A 20 -3.59 -5.75 6.14
N VAL A 21 -3.02 -4.60 5.79
CA VAL A 21 -3.00 -3.46 6.71
C VAL A 21 -4.16 -2.50 6.44
N SER A 22 -5.02 -2.33 7.43
CA SER A 22 -5.99 -1.23 7.45
C SER A 22 -5.40 -0.06 8.25
N PHE A 23 -5.05 1.00 7.54
CA PHE A 23 -4.35 2.15 8.12
C PHE A 23 -5.16 2.82 9.23
N VAL A 24 -4.45 3.17 10.32
CA VAL A 24 -4.96 4.08 11.35
C VAL A 24 -3.99 5.26 11.48
N PRO A 25 -4.49 6.50 11.60
CA PRO A 25 -3.62 7.64 11.82
C PRO A 25 -2.97 7.56 13.21
N ALA A 26 -1.72 7.99 13.31
CA ALA A 26 -1.09 8.22 14.61
C ALA A 26 -1.48 9.59 15.16
N ASP A 27 -1.39 9.75 16.48
CA ASP A 27 -1.68 11.02 17.16
C ASP A 27 -0.65 12.11 16.81
N THR A 28 0.58 11.71 16.48
CA THR A 28 1.64 12.61 16.01
C THR A 28 1.78 12.52 14.48
N PRO A 29 1.78 13.63 13.72
CA PRO A 29 1.99 13.61 12.28
C PRO A 29 3.33 12.95 11.90
N LEU A 30 3.30 12.03 10.92
CA LEU A 30 4.46 11.17 10.60
C LEU A 30 5.72 11.96 10.24
N LYS A 31 5.60 13.03 9.44
CA LYS A 31 6.73 13.89 9.08
C LYS A 31 7.32 14.63 10.29
N VAL A 32 6.50 14.99 11.28
CA VAL A 32 6.95 15.63 12.51
C VAL A 32 7.68 14.61 13.39
N ALA A 33 7.12 13.41 13.53
CA ALA A 33 7.74 12.32 14.26
C ALA A 33 9.11 11.93 13.66
N ASP A 34 9.20 11.85 12.33
CA ASP A 34 10.44 11.58 11.61
C ASP A 34 11.48 12.71 11.83
N PHE A 35 11.08 13.96 11.61
CA PHE A 35 11.98 15.13 11.75
C PHE A 35 12.58 15.28 13.15
N TYR A 36 11.80 15.05 14.21
CA TYR A 36 12.26 15.14 15.60
C TYR A 36 12.71 13.79 16.19
N ASN A 37 12.74 12.72 15.39
CA ASN A 37 13.12 11.37 15.81
C ASN A 37 12.30 10.81 17.00
N ILE A 38 10.99 11.09 17.02
CA ILE A 38 10.06 10.64 18.06
C ILE A 38 9.77 9.16 17.88
N GLN A 39 10.21 8.36 18.85
CA GLN A 39 10.04 6.90 18.83
C GLN A 39 8.59 6.47 19.09
N GLY A 40 8.21 5.29 18.58
CA GLY A 40 6.92 4.65 18.87
C GLY A 40 5.71 5.18 18.09
N VAL A 41 5.89 6.18 17.21
CA VAL A 41 4.80 6.73 16.37
C VAL A 41 4.51 5.84 15.16
N PHE A 42 5.58 5.39 14.48
CA PHE A 42 5.51 4.48 13.34
C PHE A 42 6.81 3.69 13.22
N THR A 43 6.82 2.69 12.34
CA THR A 43 8.02 1.92 12.00
C THR A 43 8.22 1.97 10.49
N PRO A 44 9.36 2.48 9.98
CA PRO A 44 9.66 2.42 8.55
C PRO A 44 9.62 0.97 8.04
N GLY A 45 9.00 0.75 6.88
CA GLY A 45 8.89 -0.58 6.27
C GLY A 45 7.82 -1.47 6.90
N SER A 46 6.97 -0.93 7.78
CA SER A 46 5.88 -1.70 8.39
C SER A 46 4.70 -1.95 7.45
N MET A 47 4.63 -1.28 6.31
CA MET A 47 3.71 -1.61 5.24
C MET A 47 4.30 -2.75 4.38
N PRO A 48 3.64 -3.91 4.28
CA PRO A 48 4.08 -4.99 3.40
C PRO A 48 4.03 -4.54 1.93
N ASP A 49 5.10 -4.82 1.18
CA ASP A 49 5.23 -4.50 -0.26
C ASP A 49 4.96 -5.70 -1.18
N ALA A 50 4.53 -6.81 -0.58
CA ALA A 50 4.06 -8.02 -1.22
C ALA A 50 2.77 -8.52 -0.54
N LEU A 51 2.05 -9.39 -1.24
CA LEU A 51 0.81 -9.98 -0.74
C LEU A 51 1.04 -10.72 0.57
N SER A 52 0.35 -10.28 1.62
CA SER A 52 0.25 -11.01 2.87
C SER A 52 -0.96 -11.95 2.84
N GLY A 53 -0.74 -13.24 3.05
CA GLY A 53 -1.82 -14.21 3.22
C GLY A 53 -2.48 -14.19 4.60
N GLY A 54 -2.05 -13.26 5.47
CA GLY A 54 -2.53 -13.16 6.86
C GLY A 54 -3.84 -12.36 6.99
N PRO A 55 -4.55 -12.51 8.12
CA PRO A 55 -5.74 -11.72 8.40
C PRO A 55 -5.42 -10.22 8.45
N ALA A 56 -6.39 -9.39 8.09
CA ALA A 56 -6.20 -7.95 8.13
C ALA A 56 -6.13 -7.42 9.57
N TYR A 57 -5.30 -6.39 9.80
CA TYR A 57 -5.05 -5.78 11.10
C TYR A 57 -4.90 -4.26 11.00
N LEU A 58 -4.96 -3.58 12.14
CA LEU A 58 -4.82 -2.13 12.25
C LEU A 58 -3.38 -1.75 12.53
N GLN A 59 -2.84 -0.81 11.76
CA GLN A 59 -1.52 -0.24 12.02
C GLN A 59 -1.35 1.14 11.38
N THR A 60 -0.55 1.99 12.01
CA THR A 60 0.07 3.16 11.36
C THR A 60 1.19 2.68 10.45
N ALA A 61 0.85 2.17 9.27
CA ALA A 61 1.83 1.59 8.37
C ALA A 61 2.55 2.63 7.51
N VAL A 62 3.86 2.44 7.36
CA VAL A 62 4.73 3.27 6.53
C VAL A 62 5.55 2.39 5.61
N MET A 63 5.47 2.67 4.32
CA MET A 63 6.37 2.08 3.33
C MET A 63 7.70 2.84 3.33
N ALA A 64 8.80 2.11 3.39
CA ALA A 64 10.14 2.69 3.27
C ALA A 64 10.61 2.61 1.81
N SER A 65 11.33 3.64 1.36
CA SER A 65 12.01 3.66 0.07
C SER A 65 13.30 4.45 0.17
N ASN A 66 14.22 4.20 -0.77
CA ASN A 66 15.44 4.97 -0.88
C ASN A 66 15.17 6.28 -1.63
N MET A 67 15.93 7.33 -1.29
CA MET A 67 15.86 8.59 -2.02
C MET A 67 16.27 8.39 -3.49
N ARG A 68 15.41 8.81 -4.42
CA ARG A 68 15.58 8.68 -5.88
C ARG A 68 15.60 7.24 -6.41
N ASP A 69 14.97 6.32 -5.69
CA ASP A 69 14.78 4.97 -6.19
C ASP A 69 13.78 4.92 -7.36
N TYR A 70 13.90 3.90 -8.20
CA TYR A 70 12.87 3.56 -9.19
C TYR A 70 11.91 2.54 -8.56
N VAL A 71 10.61 2.85 -8.59
CA VAL A 71 9.59 1.99 -7.98
C VAL A 71 8.50 1.65 -8.99
N GLU A 72 8.37 0.35 -9.30
CA GLU A 72 7.19 -0.21 -9.96
C GLU A 72 6.17 -0.63 -8.90
N VAL A 73 4.94 -0.12 -9.01
CA VAL A 73 3.81 -0.50 -8.14
C VAL A 73 2.77 -1.22 -8.98
N VAL A 74 2.46 -2.46 -8.63
CA VAL A 74 1.37 -3.25 -9.21
C VAL A 74 0.20 -3.21 -8.24
N PHE A 75 -0.90 -2.59 -8.64
CA PHE A 75 -2.15 -2.60 -7.86
C PHE A 75 -3.00 -3.80 -8.26
N GLU A 76 -3.41 -4.60 -7.27
CA GLU A 76 -4.23 -5.79 -7.46
C GLU A 76 -5.58 -5.62 -6.78
N ASN A 77 -6.65 -5.75 -7.56
CA ASN A 77 -8.01 -5.61 -7.06
C ASN A 77 -8.80 -6.89 -7.34
N ALA A 78 -9.04 -7.67 -6.28
CA ALA A 78 -9.88 -8.87 -6.35
C ALA A 78 -11.36 -8.59 -6.03
N GLU A 79 -11.73 -7.33 -5.77
CA GLU A 79 -13.10 -6.94 -5.46
C GLU A 79 -13.92 -6.69 -6.73
N GLY A 80 -15.25 -6.78 -6.61
CA GLY A 80 -16.18 -6.49 -7.70
C GLY A 80 -16.38 -4.99 -7.99
N SER A 81 -15.69 -4.11 -7.27
CA SER A 81 -15.81 -2.65 -7.40
C SER A 81 -14.47 -2.02 -7.72
N VAL A 82 -14.49 -0.95 -8.52
CA VAL A 82 -13.29 -0.17 -8.85
C VAL A 82 -12.77 0.56 -7.61
N GLN A 83 -11.46 0.54 -7.40
CA GLN A 83 -10.76 1.38 -6.43
C GLN A 83 -9.83 2.35 -7.15
N SER A 84 -9.83 3.61 -6.73
CA SER A 84 -8.98 4.67 -7.29
C SER A 84 -7.78 4.92 -6.38
N TRP A 85 -6.61 5.09 -6.97
CA TRP A 85 -5.36 5.32 -6.25
C TRP A 85 -4.80 6.71 -6.58
N HIS A 86 -4.31 7.39 -5.55
CA HIS A 86 -3.63 8.67 -5.65
C HIS A 86 -2.30 8.60 -4.90
N ILE A 87 -1.25 9.22 -5.45
CA ILE A 87 0.07 9.29 -4.83
C ILE A 87 0.41 10.77 -4.67
N ASP A 88 0.49 11.21 -3.42
CA ASP A 88 0.86 12.58 -3.09
C ASP A 88 2.34 12.86 -3.40
N GLY A 89 2.63 14.04 -3.94
CA GLY A 89 4.02 14.54 -4.09
C GLY A 89 4.80 13.98 -5.27
N TYR A 90 4.23 13.10 -6.08
CA TYR A 90 4.86 12.54 -7.29
C TYR A 90 3.88 12.48 -8.46
N ALA A 91 4.42 12.63 -9.68
CA ALA A 91 3.75 12.13 -10.87
C ALA A 91 4.17 10.66 -11.09
N PHE A 92 3.29 9.87 -11.71
CA PHE A 92 3.57 8.49 -12.07
C PHE A 92 3.04 8.20 -13.46
N TRP A 93 3.56 7.15 -14.08
CA TRP A 93 3.18 6.70 -15.42
C TRP A 93 2.54 5.32 -15.33
N VAL A 94 1.35 5.19 -15.89
CA VAL A 94 0.68 3.89 -16.04
C VAL A 94 1.30 3.19 -17.24
N VAL A 95 2.08 2.14 -16.97
CA VAL A 95 2.77 1.37 -18.02
C VAL A 95 1.98 0.15 -18.49
N GLY A 96 0.95 -0.28 -17.76
CA GLY A 96 0.08 -1.38 -18.15
C GLY A 96 -1.15 -1.48 -17.23
N MET A 97 -2.22 -2.07 -17.75
CA MET A 97 -3.46 -2.34 -17.03
C MET A 97 -4.17 -3.51 -17.72
N ASP A 98 -4.62 -4.50 -16.95
CA ASP A 98 -5.34 -5.65 -17.50
C ASP A 98 -6.25 -6.29 -16.43
N GLY A 99 -7.15 -7.17 -16.87
CA GLY A 99 -7.86 -8.10 -16.01
C GLY A 99 -7.03 -9.35 -15.68
N GLY A 100 -7.43 -10.06 -14.63
CA GLY A 100 -6.76 -11.28 -14.19
C GLY A 100 -5.62 -11.04 -13.19
N GLN A 101 -4.85 -12.09 -12.92
CA GLN A 101 -3.76 -12.04 -11.96
C GLN A 101 -2.48 -11.57 -12.65
N TRP A 102 -1.84 -10.54 -12.09
CA TRP A 102 -0.56 -10.06 -12.60
C TRP A 102 0.53 -11.13 -12.37
N THR A 103 1.41 -11.29 -13.35
CA THR A 103 2.63 -12.10 -13.22
C THR A 103 3.81 -11.33 -13.81
N PRO A 104 5.06 -11.72 -13.51
CA PRO A 104 6.23 -11.08 -14.14
C PRO A 104 6.19 -11.09 -15.67
N ALA A 105 5.50 -12.05 -16.31
CA ALA A 105 5.33 -12.12 -17.75
C ALA A 105 4.41 -11.01 -18.31
N SER A 106 3.52 -10.45 -17.48
CA SER A 106 2.63 -9.34 -17.87
C SER A 106 3.40 -8.09 -18.36
N ARG A 107 4.68 -7.94 -17.99
CA ARG A 107 5.56 -6.86 -18.47
C ARG A 107 5.76 -6.85 -19.98
N GLN A 108 5.54 -7.98 -20.66
CA GLN A 108 5.62 -8.07 -22.12
C GLN A 108 4.49 -7.28 -22.81
N ASN A 109 3.42 -6.97 -22.07
CA ASN A 109 2.26 -6.23 -22.56
C ASN A 109 2.24 -4.77 -22.08
N TYR A 110 3.31 -4.31 -21.42
CA TYR A 110 3.42 -2.89 -21.06
C TYR A 110 3.60 -2.04 -22.34
N ASN A 111 3.14 -0.79 -22.29
CA ASN A 111 3.20 0.17 -23.39
C ASN A 111 4.62 0.44 -23.89
#